data_AF-A0A1F8Y856-F1
#
_entry.id   AF-A0A1F8Y856-F1
#
_cell.length_a   1.000
_cell.length_b   1.000
_cell.length_c   1.000
_cell.angle_alpha   90.00
_cell.angle_beta   90.00
_cell.angle_gamma   90.00
#
_symmetry.space_group_name_H-M   'P 1'
#
loop_
_entity.id
_entity.type
_entity.pdbx_description
1 polymer ?
#
loop_
_entity_poly.entity_id
_entity_poly.type
_entity_poly.pdbx_seq_one_letter_code
_entity_poly.pdbx_strand_id
1 'polypeptide(L)'
;MEKLKWPRPPVLLGLVLGPLAENRLFLSTDNYGLAWLWRPGVLIILALILAGILYPAIKEQRQKRQAERLLAKTSASVQEPKKVHLRLNRAVLFSASIVFILALALLQSRNFGFRAGLFPWAIGFPVLALAIVQLGMDLLGFERRLAHEGVGEIGLEIPRELVFRRNLGIIGWTLGFFVAIWLLGFSLAIPTTMILYLKFAKEKWPVTLILALIAWLFFYGLFDYTLHVPFAEGQLFVWFPPLYRIFFWLK
;
A
#
# COMPACT_ATOMS: atom_id res chain seq x y z
N MET A 1 11.77 23.07 4.98
CA MET A 1 10.43 22.52 5.31
C MET A 1 10.29 21.07 4.80
N GLU A 2 11.20 20.19 5.23
CA GLU A 2 11.22 18.74 4.91
C GLU A 2 10.77 17.88 6.12
N LYS A 3 10.27 18.53 7.19
CA LYS A 3 9.95 17.85 8.46
C LYS A 3 8.54 17.25 8.53
N LEU A 4 7.68 17.50 7.55
CA LEU A 4 6.42 16.77 7.41
C LEU A 4 6.57 15.79 6.26
N LYS A 5 6.78 14.51 6.58
CA LYS A 5 6.68 13.36 5.68
C LYS A 5 5.23 13.19 5.15
N TRP A 6 4.62 14.26 4.67
CA TRP A 6 3.28 14.22 4.12
C TRP A 6 3.35 13.52 2.77
N PRO A 7 2.70 12.37 2.59
CA PRO A 7 2.67 11.69 1.32
C PRO A 7 1.80 12.53 0.37
N ARG A 8 2.45 13.41 -0.39
CA ARG A 8 1.80 14.28 -1.39
C ARG A 8 1.02 13.49 -2.43
N PRO A 9 1.49 12.33 -2.93
CA PRO A 9 0.76 11.61 -3.98
C PRO A 9 -0.64 11.14 -3.55
N PRO A 10 -0.85 10.50 -2.38
CA PRO A 10 -2.20 10.17 -1.90
C PRO A 10 -3.13 11.38 -1.74
N VAL A 11 -2.61 12.52 -1.29
CA VAL A 11 -3.44 13.70 -1.07
C VAL A 11 -3.77 14.42 -2.37
N LEU A 12 -2.82 14.48 -3.31
CA LEU A 12 -3.07 14.94 -4.67
C LEU A 12 -4.06 14.01 -5.39
N LEU A 13 -3.91 12.69 -5.24
CA LEU A 13 -4.85 11.71 -5.79
C LEU A 13 -6.24 11.85 -5.18
N GLY A 14 -6.34 11.97 -3.85
CA GLY A 14 -7.62 12.18 -3.18
C GLY A 14 -8.30 13.48 -3.61
N LEU A 15 -7.52 14.56 -3.76
CA LEU A 15 -8.02 15.86 -4.22
C LEU A 15 -8.52 15.81 -5.66
N VAL A 16 -7.77 15.16 -6.57
CA VAL A 16 -8.13 15.05 -7.99
C VAL A 16 -9.27 14.05 -8.22
N LEU A 17 -9.31 12.96 -7.45
CA LEU A 17 -10.33 11.91 -7.58
C LEU A 17 -11.62 12.24 -6.81
N GLY A 18 -11.57 13.14 -5.83
CA GLY A 18 -12.72 13.56 -5.02
C GLY A 18 -13.93 13.96 -5.87
N PRO A 19 -13.80 14.94 -6.79
CA PRO A 19 -14.90 15.34 -7.67
C PRO A 19 -15.43 14.20 -8.54
N LEU A 20 -14.56 13.29 -9.00
CA LEU A 20 -14.97 12.14 -9.80
C LEU A 20 -15.77 11.12 -8.97
N ALA A 21 -15.35 10.88 -7.73
CA ALA A 21 -16.04 9.99 -6.80
C ALA A 21 -17.41 10.56 -6.40
N GLU A 22 -17.48 11.86 -6.11
CA GLU A 22 -18.71 12.57 -5.78
C GLU A 22 -19.73 12.50 -6.93
N ASN A 23 -19.31 12.86 -8.14
CA ASN A 23 -20.17 12.81 -9.32
C ASN A 23 -20.69 11.39 -9.60
N ARG A 24 -19.85 10.36 -9.46
CA ARG A 24 -20.28 8.97 -9.64
C ARG A 24 -21.26 8.51 -8.57
N LEU A 25 -21.07 8.93 -7.32
CA LEU A 25 -22.01 8.63 -6.24
C LEU A 25 -23.38 9.27 -6.51
N PHE A 26 -23.41 10.52 -6.94
CA PHE A 26 -24.65 11.21 -7.29
C PHE A 26 -25.35 10.56 -8.47
N LEU A 27 -24.63 10.25 -9.56
CA LEU A 27 -25.20 9.56 -10.71
C LEU A 27 -25.77 8.18 -10.33
N SER A 28 -25.08 7.43 -9.46
CA SER A 28 -25.56 6.12 -9.01
C SER A 28 -26.79 6.24 -8.11
N THR A 29 -26.83 7.23 -7.22
CA THR A 29 -27.94 7.44 -6.28
C THR A 29 -29.17 8.01 -6.99
N ASP A 30 -29.00 8.94 -7.93
CA ASP A 30 -30.09 9.50 -8.73
C ASP A 30 -30.71 8.44 -9.66
N ASN A 31 -29.91 7.54 -10.24
CA ASN A 31 -30.41 6.50 -11.15
C ASN A 31 -30.96 5.25 -10.46
N TYR A 32 -30.37 4.83 -9.33
CA TYR A 32 -30.67 3.53 -8.70
C TYR A 32 -31.03 3.62 -7.21
N GLY A 33 -31.09 4.81 -6.61
CA GLY A 33 -31.45 4.99 -5.21
C GLY A 33 -30.47 4.29 -4.26
N LEU A 34 -30.95 3.33 -3.46
CA LEU A 34 -30.11 2.45 -2.62
C LEU A 34 -29.82 1.09 -3.27
N ALA A 35 -30.47 0.77 -4.38
CA ALA A 35 -30.30 -0.52 -5.05
C ALA A 35 -28.90 -0.70 -5.65
N TRP A 36 -28.12 0.38 -5.82
CA TRP A 36 -26.75 0.27 -6.30
C TRP A 36 -25.82 -0.49 -5.34
N LEU A 37 -26.09 -0.51 -4.03
CA LEU A 37 -25.32 -1.31 -3.07
C LEU A 37 -25.52 -2.81 -3.28
N TRP A 38 -26.68 -3.22 -3.79
CA TRP A 38 -26.99 -4.63 -4.04
C TRP A 38 -26.42 -5.15 -5.35
N ARG A 39 -25.73 -4.30 -6.12
CA ARG A 39 -25.08 -4.71 -7.36
C ARG A 39 -23.92 -5.64 -7.04
N PRO A 40 -23.74 -6.73 -7.81
CA PRO A 40 -22.74 -7.77 -7.51
C PRO A 40 -21.31 -7.20 -7.47
N GLY A 41 -20.98 -6.21 -8.32
CA GLY A 41 -19.66 -5.58 -8.31
C GLY A 41 -19.33 -4.85 -7.00
N VAL A 42 -20.31 -4.17 -6.40
CA VAL A 42 -20.12 -3.47 -5.11
C VAL A 42 -19.94 -4.49 -3.99
N LEU A 43 -20.75 -5.55 -3.98
CA LEU A 43 -20.67 -6.63 -3.01
C LEU A 43 -19.31 -7.35 -3.06
N ILE A 44 -18.77 -7.62 -4.24
CA ILE A 44 -17.44 -8.23 -4.41
C ILE A 44 -16.35 -7.33 -3.82
N ILE A 45 -16.34 -6.03 -4.17
CA ILE A 45 -15.34 -5.07 -3.65
C ILE A 45 -15.48 -4.93 -2.13
N LEU A 46 -16.70 -4.83 -1.63
CA LEU A 46 -16.98 -4.75 -0.19
C LEU A 46 -16.49 -6.02 0.53
N ALA A 47 -16.75 -7.21 -0.02
CA ALA A 47 -16.29 -8.48 0.53
C ALA A 47 -14.75 -8.57 0.54
N LEU A 48 -14.08 -8.09 -0.51
CA LEU A 48 -12.61 -8.04 -0.56
C LEU A 48 -12.03 -7.10 0.50
N ILE A 49 -12.60 -5.90 0.69
CA ILE A 49 -12.17 -4.97 1.74
C ILE A 49 -12.37 -5.59 3.12
N LEU A 50 -13.55 -6.17 3.38
CA LEU A 50 -13.84 -6.83 4.65
C LEU A 50 -12.91 -8.03 4.89
N ALA A 51 -12.65 -8.85 3.87
CA ALA A 51 -11.73 -9.96 3.96
C ALA A 51 -10.30 -9.50 4.27
N GLY A 52 -9.84 -8.42 3.63
CA GLY A 52 -8.52 -7.83 3.90
C GLY A 52 -8.36 -7.34 5.34
N ILE A 53 -9.43 -6.77 5.93
CA ILE A 53 -9.43 -6.31 7.33
C ILE A 53 -9.56 -7.49 8.31
N LEU A 54 -10.44 -8.45 8.03
CA LEU A 54 -10.75 -9.56 8.94
C LEU A 54 -9.68 -10.66 8.94
N TYR A 55 -9.03 -10.93 7.80
CA TYR A 55 -8.03 -11.98 7.68
C TYR A 55 -6.87 -11.85 8.71
N PRO A 56 -6.17 -10.71 8.82
CA PRO A 56 -5.10 -10.55 9.81
C PRO A 56 -5.63 -10.63 11.24
N ALA A 57 -6.80 -10.04 11.52
CA ALA A 57 -7.42 -10.06 12.85
C ALA A 57 -7.76 -11.48 13.34
N ILE A 58 -8.34 -12.31 12.46
CA ILE A 58 -8.69 -13.71 12.79
C ILE A 58 -7.43 -14.57 12.93
N LYS A 59 -6.44 -14.39 12.03
CA LYS A 59 -5.18 -15.14 12.07
C LYS A 59 -4.43 -14.89 13.38
N GLU A 60 -4.36 -13.63 13.83
CA GLU A 60 -3.70 -13.25 15.08
C GLU A 60 -4.42 -13.84 16.30
N GLN A 61 -5.76 -13.79 16.34
CA GLN A 61 -6.53 -14.38 17.43
C GLN A 61 -6.36 -15.91 17.52
N ARG A 62 -6.28 -16.60 16.37
CA ARG A 62 -6.05 -18.05 16.35
C ARG A 62 -4.66 -18.41 16.88
N GLN A 63 -3.64 -17.65 16.52
CA GLN A 63 -2.27 -17.85 17.02
C GLN A 63 -2.18 -17.60 18.54
N LYS A 64 -2.81 -16.52 19.04
CA LYS A 64 -2.88 -16.24 20.48
C LYS A 64 -3.59 -17.37 21.24
N ARG A 65 -4.74 -17.84 20.75
CA ARG A 65 -5.48 -18.96 21.36
C ARG A 65 -4.71 -20.28 21.33
N GLN A 66 -3.91 -20.54 20.30
CA GLN A 66 -3.06 -21.73 20.23
C GLN A 66 -1.89 -21.64 21.22
N ALA A 67 -1.25 -20.47 21.32
CA ALA A 67 -0.20 -20.23 22.33
C ALA A 67 -0.77 -20.32 23.75
N GLU A 68 -1.93 -19.72 24.03
CA GLU A 68 -2.61 -19.83 25.32
C GLU A 68 -3.04 -21.28 25.64
N ARG A 69 -3.44 -22.08 24.65
CA ARG A 69 -3.75 -23.52 24.85
C ARG A 69 -2.51 -24.37 25.11
N LEU A 70 -1.38 -24.06 24.46
CA LEU A 70 -0.10 -24.71 24.71
C LEU A 70 0.42 -24.35 26.11
N LEU A 71 0.32 -23.07 26.50
CA LEU A 71 0.66 -22.60 27.84
C LEU A 71 -0.30 -23.15 28.91
N ALA A 72 -1.60 -23.23 28.65
CA ALA A 72 -2.59 -23.81 29.58
C ALA A 72 -2.41 -25.33 29.78
N LYS A 73 -1.89 -26.05 28.76
CA LYS A 73 -1.48 -27.45 28.92
C LYS A 73 -0.23 -27.60 29.79
N THR A 74 0.63 -26.58 29.86
CA THR A 74 1.84 -26.57 30.70
C THR A 74 1.59 -25.95 32.10
N SER A 75 0.58 -25.09 32.24
CA SER A 75 0.31 -24.30 33.46
C SER A 75 -1.07 -24.59 34.06
N ALA A 76 -1.36 -25.85 34.38
CA ALA A 76 -2.55 -26.25 35.13
C ALA A 76 -2.55 -25.80 36.62
N SER A 77 -1.79 -24.76 36.98
CA SER A 77 -1.87 -24.13 38.30
C SER A 77 -1.81 -22.60 38.18
N VAL A 78 -2.80 -21.95 38.79
CA VAL A 78 -2.96 -20.49 38.99
C VAL A 78 -3.41 -19.69 37.76
N GLN A 79 -4.74 -19.62 37.57
CA GLN A 79 -5.39 -18.57 36.78
C GLN A 79 -5.73 -17.40 37.72
N GLU A 80 -5.05 -16.26 37.56
CA GLU A 80 -5.62 -14.97 37.96
C GLU A 80 -6.49 -14.40 36.83
N PRO A 81 -7.63 -13.75 37.14
CA PRO A 81 -8.47 -13.12 36.12
C PRO A 81 -7.68 -12.01 35.43
N LYS A 82 -7.57 -12.10 34.10
CA LYS A 82 -6.98 -11.07 33.23
C LYS A 82 -7.78 -9.78 33.35
N LYS A 83 -7.45 -8.96 34.35
CA LYS A 83 -8.04 -7.63 34.55
C LYS A 83 -7.66 -6.77 33.35
N VAL A 84 -8.68 -6.35 32.60
CA VAL A 84 -8.55 -5.38 31.52
C VAL A 84 -8.14 -4.06 32.15
N HIS A 85 -6.84 -3.80 32.23
CA HIS A 85 -6.36 -2.50 32.62
C HIS A 85 -6.62 -1.52 31.48
N LEU A 86 -7.60 -0.63 31.67
CA LEU A 86 -7.83 0.51 30.79
C LEU A 86 -6.57 1.37 30.79
N ARG A 87 -5.74 1.24 29.75
CA ARG A 87 -4.54 2.06 29.61
C ARG A 87 -4.94 3.37 28.94
N LEU A 88 -5.16 4.41 29.74
CA LEU A 88 -5.22 5.79 29.24
C LEU A 88 -3.82 6.21 28.77
N ASN A 89 -3.51 5.86 27.53
CA ASN A 89 -2.30 6.27 26.84
C ASN A 89 -2.59 7.51 25.97
N ARG A 90 -1.58 8.33 25.67
CA ARG A 90 -1.65 9.45 24.70
C ARG A 90 -2.21 9.00 23.35
N ALA A 91 -1.97 7.73 23.00
CA ALA A 91 -2.56 7.03 21.87
C ALA A 91 -4.10 6.99 21.86
N VAL A 92 -4.73 6.71 23.01
CA VAL A 92 -6.19 6.64 23.16
C VAL A 92 -6.79 8.03 23.05
N LEU A 93 -6.17 9.03 23.67
CA LEU A 93 -6.57 10.45 23.57
C LEU A 93 -6.56 10.92 22.11
N PHE A 94 -5.54 10.54 21.34
CA PHE A 94 -5.46 10.86 19.93
C PHE A 94 -6.58 10.17 19.12
N SER A 95 -6.77 8.85 19.27
CA SER A 95 -7.87 8.12 18.60
C SER A 95 -9.25 8.70 18.97
N ALA A 96 -9.46 9.02 20.25
CA ALA A 96 -10.69 9.64 20.73
C ALA A 96 -10.91 11.03 20.12
N SER A 97 -9.85 11.84 19.96
CA SER A 97 -9.94 13.14 19.31
C SER A 97 -10.34 13.03 17.83
N ILE A 98 -9.85 12.02 17.12
CA ILE A 98 -10.23 11.76 15.72
C ILE A 98 -11.70 11.35 15.63
N VAL A 99 -12.14 10.41 16.47
CA VAL A 99 -13.54 9.98 16.54
C VAL A 99 -14.44 11.17 16.85
N PHE A 100 -14.05 12.02 17.80
CA PHE A 100 -14.80 13.22 18.18
C PHE A 100 -14.92 14.22 17.01
N ILE A 101 -13.80 14.54 16.34
CA ILE A 101 -13.80 15.45 15.18
C ILE A 101 -14.66 14.89 14.04
N LEU A 102 -14.54 13.59 13.73
CA LEU A 102 -15.35 12.94 12.70
C LEU A 102 -16.85 12.93 13.05
N ALA A 103 -17.19 12.67 14.31
CA ALA A 103 -18.57 12.70 14.78
C ALA A 103 -19.16 14.12 14.64
N LEU A 104 -18.42 15.16 15.04
CA LEU A 104 -18.82 16.54 14.87
C LEU A 104 -18.98 16.93 13.39
N ALA A 105 -18.04 16.51 12.53
CA ALA A 105 -18.12 16.77 11.10
C ALA A 105 -19.37 16.13 10.46
N LEU A 106 -19.71 14.89 10.85
CA LEU A 106 -20.92 14.21 10.38
C LEU A 106 -22.21 14.86 10.92
N LEU A 107 -22.20 15.31 12.18
CA LEU A 107 -23.33 16.05 12.76
C LEU A 107 -23.57 17.37 12.02
N GLN A 108 -22.51 18.14 11.75
CA GLN A 108 -22.60 19.38 10.98
C GLN A 108 -23.06 19.12 9.54
N SER A 109 -22.59 18.03 8.93
CA SER A 109 -23.01 17.61 7.60
C SER A 109 -24.51 17.27 7.51
N ARG A 110 -25.21 17.06 8.63
CA ARG A 110 -26.68 16.89 8.62
C ARG A 110 -27.44 18.14 8.26
N ASN A 111 -26.83 19.32 8.46
CA ASN A 111 -27.44 20.61 8.12
C ASN A 111 -27.32 20.92 6.62
N PHE A 112 -26.57 20.13 5.86
CA PHE A 112 -26.46 20.28 4.42
C PHE A 112 -27.68 19.64 3.73
N GLY A 113 -28.08 20.18 2.57
CA GLY A 113 -29.13 19.58 1.76
C GLY A 113 -28.80 18.15 1.35
N PHE A 114 -29.81 17.32 1.07
CA PHE A 114 -29.66 15.87 0.84
C PHE A 114 -28.52 15.52 -0.14
N ARG A 115 -28.41 16.21 -1.28
CA ARG A 115 -27.31 16.01 -2.25
C ARG A 115 -25.93 16.32 -1.65
N ALA A 116 -25.78 17.43 -0.94
CA ALA A 116 -24.50 17.85 -0.34
C ALA A 116 -24.09 17.01 0.88
N GLY A 117 -25.04 16.42 1.60
CA GLY A 117 -24.77 15.52 2.73
C GLY A 117 -24.43 14.08 2.33
N LEU A 118 -24.89 13.60 1.17
CA LEU A 118 -24.70 12.21 0.73
C LEU A 118 -23.23 11.79 0.67
N PHE A 119 -22.35 12.63 0.11
CA PHE A 119 -20.94 12.27 -0.04
C PHE A 119 -20.21 12.20 1.32
N PRO A 120 -20.28 13.20 2.21
CA PRO A 120 -19.75 13.09 3.57
C PRO A 120 -20.31 11.91 4.35
N TRP A 121 -21.59 11.57 4.21
CA TRP A 121 -22.20 10.44 4.91
C TRP A 121 -21.70 9.10 4.40
N ALA A 122 -21.63 8.91 3.08
CA ALA A 122 -21.20 7.66 2.46
C ALA A 122 -19.78 7.25 2.89
N ILE A 123 -18.89 8.23 3.07
CA ILE A 123 -17.51 8.00 3.51
C ILE A 123 -17.41 8.04 5.04
N GLY A 124 -18.05 9.01 5.68
CA GLY A 124 -17.88 9.28 7.10
C GLY A 124 -18.46 8.20 8.00
N PHE A 125 -19.61 7.59 7.66
CA PHE A 125 -20.18 6.52 8.50
C PHE A 125 -19.27 5.28 8.58
N PRO A 126 -18.78 4.70 7.47
CA PRO A 126 -17.80 3.60 7.53
C PRO A 126 -16.52 3.97 8.28
N VAL A 127 -15.98 5.17 8.04
CA VAL A 127 -14.74 5.63 8.69
C VAL A 127 -14.94 5.81 10.19
N LEU A 128 -16.07 6.39 10.62
CA LEU A 128 -16.41 6.55 12.02
C LEU A 128 -16.60 5.19 12.70
N ALA A 129 -17.30 4.24 12.06
CA ALA A 129 -17.48 2.90 12.59
C ALA A 129 -16.14 2.20 12.82
N LEU A 130 -15.24 2.23 11.83
CA LEU A 130 -13.89 1.68 11.97
C LEU A 130 -13.07 2.41 13.05
N ALA A 131 -13.17 3.74 13.14
CA ALA A 131 -12.47 4.52 14.15
C ALA A 131 -12.95 4.21 15.58
N ILE A 132 -14.25 3.95 15.77
CA ILE A 132 -14.81 3.50 17.06
C ILE A 132 -14.30 2.10 17.40
N VAL A 133 -14.29 1.17 16.44
CA VAL A 133 -13.73 -0.17 16.63
C VAL A 133 -12.24 -0.08 17.00
N GLN A 134 -11.47 0.77 16.31
CA GLN A 134 -10.08 1.04 16.62
C GLN A 134 -9.89 1.61 18.03
N LEU A 135 -10.72 2.58 18.44
CA LEU A 135 -10.68 3.15 19.78
C LEU A 135 -11.00 2.09 20.85
N GLY A 136 -11.97 1.22 20.59
CA GLY A 136 -12.30 0.09 21.46
C GLY A 136 -11.13 -0.90 21.59
N MET A 137 -10.48 -1.25 20.49
CA MET A 137 -9.29 -2.11 20.50
C MET A 137 -8.11 -1.47 21.23
N ASP A 138 -7.88 -0.16 21.03
CA ASP A 138 -6.84 0.61 21.73
C ASP A 138 -7.10 0.65 23.25
N LEU A 139 -8.37 0.80 23.68
CA LEU A 139 -8.78 0.77 25.09
C LEU A 139 -8.65 -0.62 25.73
N LEU A 140 -8.96 -1.67 24.97
CA LEU A 140 -8.86 -3.08 25.37
C LEU A 140 -7.41 -3.59 25.37
N GLY A 141 -6.44 -2.77 24.97
CA GLY A 141 -5.03 -3.15 24.91
C GLY A 141 -4.73 -4.20 23.85
N PHE A 142 -5.57 -4.31 22.81
CA PHE A 142 -5.23 -5.07 21.62
C PHE A 142 -4.06 -4.35 20.95
N GLU A 143 -2.85 -4.91 21.07
CA GLU A 143 -1.62 -4.30 20.56
C GLU A 143 -1.82 -3.72 19.15
N ARG A 144 -1.39 -2.48 18.95
CA ARG A 144 -1.42 -1.73 17.68
C ARG A 144 -0.49 -2.33 16.61
N ARG A 145 -0.72 -3.58 16.20
CA ARG A 145 -0.03 -4.18 15.05
C ARG A 145 -0.80 -4.03 13.74
N LEU A 146 -2.12 -3.89 13.79
CA LEU A 146 -2.99 -3.78 12.61
C LEU A 146 -2.83 -2.47 11.82
N ALA A 147 -2.28 -1.41 12.40
CA ALA A 147 -2.11 -0.12 11.72
C ALA A 147 -0.88 -0.06 10.77
N HIS A 148 -0.05 -1.10 10.73
CA HIS A 148 1.18 -1.12 9.91
C HIS A 148 1.05 -1.91 8.58
N GLU A 149 -0.09 -2.54 8.30
CA GLU A 149 -0.25 -3.38 7.08
C GLU A 149 -1.01 -2.70 5.91
N GLY A 150 -1.51 -1.47 6.08
CA GLY A 150 -2.33 -0.79 5.06
C GLY A 150 -1.60 0.18 4.12
N VAL A 151 -0.44 0.73 4.52
CA VAL A 151 0.35 1.65 3.68
C VAL A 151 1.83 1.47 4.02
N GLY A 152 2.50 0.55 3.34
CA GLY A 152 3.92 0.67 2.99
C GLY A 152 5.00 0.80 4.09
N GLU A 153 4.76 0.52 5.37
CA GLU A 153 5.85 0.46 6.35
C GLU A 153 5.72 -0.76 7.27
N ILE A 154 6.54 -1.78 6.99
CA ILE A 154 6.84 -2.92 7.85
C ILE A 154 7.46 -2.37 9.15
N GLY A 155 6.61 -2.01 10.11
CA GLY A 155 6.97 -1.64 11.47
C GLY A 155 7.29 -2.88 12.30
N LEU A 156 8.36 -3.59 11.94
CA LEU A 156 9.19 -4.16 13.00
C LEU A 156 9.99 -2.98 13.54
N GLU A 157 10.12 -2.85 14.85
CA GLU A 157 11.11 -1.96 15.48
C GLU A 157 12.52 -2.46 15.12
N ILE A 158 12.87 -2.32 13.85
CA ILE A 158 14.20 -2.57 13.33
C ILE A 158 15.04 -1.41 13.86
N PRO A 159 16.20 -1.67 14.49
CA PRO A 159 17.09 -0.61 14.97
C PRO A 159 17.26 0.42 13.84
N ARG A 160 17.03 1.70 14.15
CA ARG A 160 16.92 2.79 13.15
C ARG A 160 18.05 2.74 12.12
N GLU A 161 19.23 2.34 12.56
CA GLU A 161 20.44 2.14 11.74
C GLU A 161 20.26 1.12 10.59
N LEU A 162 19.57 0.01 10.83
CA LEU A 162 19.32 -1.01 9.82
C LEU A 162 18.20 -0.60 8.85
N VAL A 163 17.25 0.23 9.29
CA VAL A 163 16.26 0.86 8.40
C VAL A 163 16.94 1.85 7.46
N PHE A 164 17.85 2.69 7.97
CA PHE A 164 18.59 3.64 7.14
C PHE A 164 19.46 2.93 6.11
N ARG A 165 20.21 1.89 6.47
CA ARG A 165 21.02 1.13 5.51
C ARG A 165 20.19 0.45 4.42
N ARG A 166 19.03 -0.13 4.77
CA ARG A 166 18.12 -0.75 3.80
C ARG A 166 17.45 0.30 2.90
N ASN A 167 17.01 1.42 3.46
CA ASN A 167 16.48 2.54 2.68
C ASN A 167 17.52 3.12 1.73
N LEU A 168 18.75 3.30 2.17
CA LEU A 168 19.85 3.73 1.30
C LEU A 168 20.12 2.73 0.18
N GLY A 169 20.01 1.43 0.47
CA GLY A 169 20.07 0.38 -0.56
C GLY A 169 18.96 0.52 -1.60
N ILE A 170 17.71 0.70 -1.16
CA ILE A 170 16.55 0.88 -2.07
C ILE A 170 16.73 2.15 -2.90
N ILE A 171 17.04 3.28 -2.26
CA ILE A 171 17.28 4.56 -2.92
C ILE A 171 18.43 4.43 -3.92
N GLY A 172 19.52 3.76 -3.54
CA GLY A 172 20.66 3.50 -4.41
C GLY A 172 20.30 2.67 -5.64
N TRP A 173 19.51 1.61 -5.49
CA TRP A 173 19.03 0.80 -6.61
C TRP A 173 18.03 1.56 -7.50
N THR A 174 17.15 2.35 -6.92
CA THR A 174 16.22 3.20 -7.67
C THR A 174 16.99 4.24 -8.50
N LEU A 175 17.91 4.97 -7.88
CA LEU A 175 18.77 5.94 -8.59
C LEU A 175 19.64 5.25 -9.63
N GLY A 176 20.23 4.09 -9.30
CA GLY A 176 21.01 3.28 -10.22
C GLY A 176 20.21 2.84 -11.45
N PHE A 177 18.94 2.47 -11.26
CA PHE A 177 18.04 2.13 -12.37
C PHE A 177 17.78 3.34 -13.29
N PHE A 178 17.54 4.52 -12.72
CA PHE A 178 17.40 5.76 -13.52
C PHE A 178 18.66 6.08 -14.30
N VAL A 179 19.83 5.95 -13.68
CA VAL A 179 21.12 6.15 -14.35
C VAL A 179 21.33 5.10 -15.45
N ALA A 180 20.96 3.84 -15.21
CA ALA A 180 21.04 2.79 -16.22
C ALA A 180 20.11 3.08 -17.41
N ILE A 181 18.88 3.55 -17.18
CA ILE A 181 17.96 3.98 -18.25
C ILE A 181 18.57 5.14 -19.04
N TRP A 182 19.14 6.13 -18.35
CA TRP A 182 19.74 7.29 -19.01
C TRP A 182 20.95 6.91 -19.87
N LEU A 183 21.79 5.98 -19.40
CA LEU A 183 22.99 5.55 -20.11
C LEU A 183 22.71 4.55 -21.24
N LEU A 184 21.89 3.53 -20.98
CA LEU A 184 21.70 2.36 -21.87
C LEU A 184 20.37 2.40 -22.64
N GLY A 185 19.44 3.28 -22.28
CA GLY A 185 18.08 3.29 -22.80
C GLY A 185 17.17 2.29 -22.08
N PHE A 186 15.86 2.48 -22.20
CA PHE A 186 14.84 1.73 -21.44
C PHE A 186 14.90 0.21 -21.68
N SER A 187 15.09 -0.23 -22.94
CA SER A 187 15.08 -1.66 -23.30
C SER A 187 16.26 -2.44 -22.70
N LEU A 188 17.45 -1.84 -22.65
CA LEU A 188 18.67 -2.48 -22.13
C LEU A 188 18.86 -2.27 -20.63
N ALA A 189 18.38 -1.16 -20.08
CA ALA A 189 18.50 -0.89 -18.65
C ALA A 189 17.76 -1.92 -17.78
N ILE A 190 16.61 -2.44 -18.24
CA ILE A 190 15.81 -3.45 -17.53
C ILE A 190 16.60 -4.75 -17.31
N PRO A 191 17.06 -5.47 -18.36
CA PRO A 191 17.82 -6.70 -18.17
C PRO A 191 19.14 -6.46 -17.44
N THR A 192 19.86 -5.38 -17.74
CA THR A 192 21.15 -5.10 -17.08
C THR A 192 20.97 -4.86 -15.57
N THR A 193 19.97 -4.07 -15.18
CA THR A 193 19.70 -3.80 -13.76
C THR A 193 19.19 -5.05 -13.05
N MET A 194 18.38 -5.87 -13.72
CA MET A 194 17.91 -7.14 -13.18
C MET A 194 19.05 -8.13 -12.94
N ILE A 195 20.00 -8.24 -13.87
CA ILE A 195 21.21 -9.05 -13.71
C ILE A 195 22.04 -8.53 -12.53
N LEU A 196 22.28 -7.21 -12.47
CA LEU A 196 23.04 -6.58 -11.39
C LEU A 196 22.38 -6.83 -10.03
N TYR A 197 21.06 -6.69 -9.94
CA TYR A 197 20.30 -6.89 -8.71
C TYR A 197 20.34 -8.35 -8.23
N LEU A 198 20.04 -9.31 -9.13
CA LEU A 198 20.07 -10.72 -8.79
C LEU A 198 21.49 -11.21 -8.46
N LYS A 199 22.50 -10.63 -9.12
CA LYS A 199 23.89 -10.93 -8.79
C LYS A 199 24.30 -10.41 -7.42
N PHE A 200 23.84 -9.21 -7.05
CA PHE A 200 24.04 -8.67 -5.71
C PHE A 200 23.32 -9.50 -4.64
N ALA A 201 22.19 -10.14 -4.99
CA ALA A 201 21.47 -11.10 -4.16
C ALA A 201 22.13 -12.50 -4.09
N LYS A 202 23.30 -12.70 -4.73
CA LYS A 202 24.06 -13.98 -4.80
C LYS A 202 23.29 -15.14 -5.45
N GLU A 203 22.39 -14.85 -6.39
CA GLU A 203 21.68 -15.91 -7.11
C GLU A 203 22.57 -16.66 -8.11
N LYS A 204 22.12 -17.87 -8.46
CA LYS A 204 22.82 -18.72 -9.45
C LYS A 204 22.74 -18.06 -10.84
N TRP A 205 23.87 -18.03 -11.54
CA TRP A 205 24.00 -17.50 -12.90
C TRP A 205 22.91 -17.95 -13.90
N PRO A 206 22.53 -19.25 -13.98
CA PRO A 206 21.50 -19.68 -14.93
C PRO A 206 20.12 -19.08 -14.62
N VAL A 207 19.76 -18.97 -13.34
CA VAL A 207 18.48 -18.37 -12.92
C VAL A 207 18.46 -16.88 -13.27
N THR A 208 19.59 -16.19 -13.05
CA THR A 208 19.73 -14.76 -13.37
C THR A 208 19.60 -14.50 -14.87
N LEU A 209 20.28 -15.28 -15.70
CA LEU A 209 20.24 -15.16 -17.16
C LEU A 209 18.87 -15.49 -17.74
N ILE A 210 18.23 -16.57 -17.27
CA ILE A 210 16.89 -16.96 -17.75
C ILE A 210 15.86 -15.89 -17.39
N LEU A 211 15.83 -15.42 -16.13
CA LEU A 211 14.88 -14.39 -15.70
C LEU A 211 15.11 -13.06 -16.43
N ALA A 212 16.37 -12.65 -16.62
CA ALA A 212 16.69 -11.44 -17.35
C ALA A 212 16.28 -11.53 -18.83
N LEU A 213 16.48 -12.69 -19.46
CA LEU A 213 16.09 -12.93 -20.85
C LEU A 213 14.57 -12.93 -21.01
N ILE A 214 13.83 -13.60 -20.12
CA ILE A 214 12.36 -13.60 -20.12
C ILE A 214 11.82 -12.18 -19.93
N ALA A 215 12.35 -11.45 -18.94
CA ALA A 215 11.96 -10.07 -18.69
C ALA A 215 12.23 -9.19 -19.92
N TRP A 216 13.41 -9.30 -20.52
CA TRP A 216 13.75 -8.55 -21.72
C TRP A 216 12.80 -8.87 -22.89
N LEU A 217 12.53 -10.15 -23.16
CA LEU A 217 11.63 -10.57 -24.24
C LEU A 217 10.20 -10.06 -24.01
N PHE A 218 9.71 -10.10 -22.77
CA PHE A 218 8.38 -9.59 -22.43
C PHE A 218 8.28 -8.08 -22.65
N PHE A 219 9.24 -7.31 -22.16
CA PHE A 219 9.24 -5.85 -22.32
C PHE A 219 9.47 -5.44 -23.78
N TYR A 220 10.36 -6.13 -24.50
CA TYR A 220 10.57 -5.90 -25.93
C TYR A 220 9.30 -6.19 -26.74
N GLY A 221 8.69 -7.36 -26.54
CA GLY A 221 7.47 -7.76 -27.24
C GLY A 221 6.27 -6.85 -26.93
N LEU A 222 6.13 -6.42 -25.68
CA LEU A 222 5.02 -5.55 -25.30
C LEU A 222 5.22 -4.12 -25.80
N PHE A 223 6.39 -3.52 -25.60
CA PHE A 223 6.55 -2.09 -25.81
C PHE A 223 7.10 -1.71 -27.18
N ASP A 224 8.06 -2.47 -27.70
CA ASP A 224 8.69 -2.19 -28.99
C ASP A 224 7.85 -2.79 -30.12
N TYR A 225 7.44 -4.05 -29.98
CA TYR A 225 6.69 -4.76 -31.01
C TYR A 225 5.17 -4.49 -30.99
N THR A 226 4.52 -4.49 -29.82
CA THR A 226 3.05 -4.29 -29.76
C THR A 226 2.68 -2.81 -29.72
N LEU A 227 3.34 -2.01 -28.88
CA LEU A 227 2.98 -0.61 -28.64
C LEU A 227 3.77 0.42 -29.48
N HIS A 228 4.81 0.01 -30.22
CA HIS A 228 5.65 0.88 -31.07
C HIS A 228 6.03 2.21 -30.38
N VAL A 229 6.37 2.15 -29.08
CA VAL A 229 6.69 3.36 -28.32
C VAL A 229 8.10 3.82 -28.70
N PRO A 230 8.28 5.06 -29.19
CA PRO A 230 9.61 5.59 -29.50
C PRO A 230 10.36 5.89 -28.20
N PHE A 231 11.07 4.91 -27.67
CA PHE A 231 11.92 5.14 -26.50
C PHE A 231 13.14 5.97 -26.89
N ALA A 232 13.49 6.92 -26.02
CA ALA A 232 14.73 7.67 -26.15
C ALA A 232 15.93 6.72 -26.07
N GLU A 233 16.89 6.92 -26.98
CA GLU A 233 18.15 6.17 -26.99
C GLU A 233 18.98 6.50 -25.74
N GLY A 234 19.74 5.52 -25.26
CA GLY A 234 20.69 5.73 -24.16
C GLY A 234 21.80 6.69 -24.55
N GLN A 235 22.21 7.58 -23.64
CA GLN A 235 23.24 8.58 -23.89
C GLN A 235 24.60 7.97 -24.30
N LEU A 236 24.88 6.71 -23.94
CA LEU A 236 26.09 6.01 -24.37
C LEU A 236 26.15 5.80 -25.90
N PHE A 237 25.00 5.62 -26.55
CA PHE A 237 24.93 5.45 -28.01
C PHE A 237 25.13 6.78 -28.74
N VAL A 238 24.76 7.89 -28.10
CA VAL A 238 25.01 9.25 -28.59
C VAL A 238 26.49 9.63 -28.45
N TRP A 239 27.15 9.22 -27.36
CA TRP A 239 28.56 9.53 -27.09
C TRP A 239 29.55 8.62 -27.82
N PHE A 240 29.16 7.38 -28.14
CA PHE A 240 29.97 6.45 -28.94
C PHE A 240 29.23 5.97 -30.20
N PRO A 241 29.23 6.79 -31.28
CA PRO A 241 28.60 6.45 -32.56
C PRO A 241 29.02 5.10 -33.20
N PRO A 242 30.26 4.58 -33.08
CA PRO A 242 30.60 3.31 -33.73
C PRO A 242 29.89 2.08 -33.12
N LEU A 243 29.36 2.15 -31.88
CA LEU A 243 28.57 1.08 -31.26
C LEU A 243 27.13 1.03 -31.79
N TYR A 244 26.58 2.18 -32.19
CA TYR A 244 25.23 2.29 -32.78
C TYR A 244 25.11 1.46 -34.07
N ARG A 245 26.14 1.45 -34.92
CA ARG A 245 26.13 0.75 -36.22
C ARG A 245 26.10 -0.77 -36.12
N ILE A 246 26.57 -1.36 -35.02
CA ILE A 246 26.64 -2.82 -34.84
C ILE A 246 25.31 -3.36 -34.27
N PHE A 247 24.66 -2.59 -33.39
CA PHE A 247 23.46 -3.04 -32.70
C PHE A 247 22.19 -2.86 -33.56
N PHE A 248 22.14 -1.82 -34.40
CA PHE A 248 20.98 -1.53 -35.25
C PHE A 248 20.95 -2.33 -36.56
N TRP A 249 22.07 -2.92 -37.01
CA TRP A 249 22.12 -3.77 -38.21
C TRP A 249 21.51 -5.17 -38.00
N LEU A 250 21.19 -5.53 -36.75
CA LEU A 250 20.58 -6.80 -36.37
C LEU A 250 19.08 -6.68 -36.04
N LYS A 251 18.52 -5.46 -36.10
CA LYS A 251 17.11 -5.16 -35.85
C LYS A 251 16.41 -4.87 -37.17
#